data_AF-A0A6N7JJ73-F1
#
_entry.id   AF-A0A6N7JJ73-F1
#
_cell.length_a   1.000
_cell.length_b   1.000
_cell.length_c   1.000
_cell.angle_alpha   90.00
_cell.angle_beta   90.00
_cell.angle_gamma   90.00
#
_symmetry.space_group_name_H-M   'P 1'
#
loop_
_entity.id
_entity.type
_entity.pdbx_description
1 polymer ?
#
loop_
_entity_poly.entity_id
_entity_poly.type
_entity_poly.pdbx_seq_one_letter_code
_entity_poly.pdbx_strand_id
1 'polypeptide(L)'
;MSATPPRFTPLPPWPCVRIDGQAAGQLVLELAAGRPLILASAPGIAGLAGAGWWAALGKGLQQDGVLLLLDAVDQMGQVLAALRAGVPAIAFAPPAAMPDDGIGRLLGLAAAHGATLYQRPAHAIEPCWIRNRDASLRQWLSQQLDIQGM
;
A
#
# COMPACT_ATOMS: atom_id res chain seq x y z
N MET A 1 -22.75 -26.23 -2.97
CA MET A 1 -22.16 -25.06 -3.66
C MET A 1 -20.99 -24.59 -2.82
N SER A 2 -19.76 -24.91 -3.19
CA SER A 2 -18.59 -24.45 -2.43
C SER A 2 -18.43 -22.94 -2.65
N ALA A 3 -18.72 -22.14 -1.64
CA ALA A 3 -18.41 -20.72 -1.67
C ALA A 3 -16.90 -20.56 -1.80
N THR A 4 -16.45 -19.78 -2.79
CA THR A 4 -15.04 -19.39 -2.89
C THR A 4 -14.66 -18.69 -1.58
N PRO A 5 -13.58 -19.10 -0.89
CA PRO A 5 -13.20 -18.47 0.36
C PRO A 5 -12.94 -16.97 0.13
N PRO A 6 -13.37 -16.12 1.06
CA PRO A 6 -13.14 -14.69 0.97
C PRO A 6 -11.63 -14.45 0.94
N ARG A 7 -11.17 -13.72 -0.08
CA ARG A 7 -9.75 -13.51 -0.36
C ARG A 7 -9.44 -12.04 -0.47
N PHE A 8 -8.24 -11.65 -0.04
CA PHE A 8 -7.72 -10.32 -0.29
C PHE A 8 -7.59 -10.06 -1.79
N THR A 9 -7.74 -8.81 -2.18
CA THR A 9 -7.52 -8.38 -3.55
C THR A 9 -6.02 -8.49 -3.88
N PRO A 10 -5.62 -9.11 -4.99
CA PRO A 10 -4.24 -9.05 -5.43
C PRO A 10 -3.89 -7.60 -5.79
N LEU A 11 -2.64 -7.18 -5.53
CA LEU A 11 -2.19 -5.88 -6.00
C LEU A 11 -2.13 -5.85 -7.54
N PRO A 12 -2.39 -4.70 -8.17
CA PRO A 12 -2.08 -4.54 -9.58
C PRO A 12 -0.57 -4.77 -9.79
N PRO A 13 -0.14 -5.24 -10.97
CA PRO A 13 1.26 -5.55 -11.26
C PRO A 13 2.12 -4.28 -11.47
N TRP A 14 1.82 -3.21 -10.74
CA TRP A 14 2.52 -1.94 -10.83
C TRP A 14 3.76 -1.92 -9.93
N PRO A 15 4.76 -1.09 -10.25
CA PRO A 15 5.91 -0.90 -9.37
C PRO A 15 5.47 -0.39 -8.00
N CYS A 16 5.98 -1.00 -6.94
CA CYS A 16 5.68 -0.63 -5.57
C CYS A 16 6.89 0.05 -4.91
N VAL A 17 6.71 1.28 -4.45
CA VAL A 17 7.74 2.09 -3.80
C VAL A 17 7.30 2.43 -2.39
N ARG A 18 8.18 2.16 -1.41
CA ARG A 18 7.94 2.60 -0.03
C ARG A 18 8.29 4.08 0.14
N ILE A 19 7.41 4.81 0.79
CA ILE A 19 7.61 6.22 1.12
C ILE A 19 7.45 6.46 2.62
N ASP A 20 8.24 7.39 3.14
CA ASP A 20 8.28 7.78 4.55
C ASP A 20 7.67 9.17 4.80
N GLY A 21 7.28 9.89 3.75
CA GLY A 21 6.70 11.21 3.87
C GLY A 21 6.41 11.88 2.52
N GLN A 22 5.92 13.12 2.59
CA GLN A 22 5.36 13.82 1.44
C GLN A 22 6.42 14.12 0.38
N ALA A 23 7.61 14.56 0.80
CA ALA A 23 8.70 14.86 -0.13
C ALA A 23 9.16 13.63 -0.92
N ALA A 24 9.24 12.46 -0.28
CA ALA A 24 9.57 11.21 -0.94
C ALA A 24 8.46 10.77 -1.91
N GLY A 25 7.19 10.87 -1.49
CA GLY A 25 6.04 10.61 -2.36
C GLY A 25 6.04 11.48 -3.61
N GLN A 26 6.21 12.78 -3.45
CA GLN A 26 6.23 13.74 -4.56
C GLN A 26 7.35 13.42 -5.57
N LEU A 27 8.55 13.11 -5.08
CA LEU A 27 9.66 12.70 -5.95
C LEU A 27 9.33 11.45 -6.77
N VAL A 28 8.70 10.44 -6.16
CA VAL A 28 8.29 9.21 -6.87
C VAL A 28 7.28 9.55 -7.98
N LEU A 29 6.29 10.38 -7.67
CA LEU A 29 5.25 10.79 -8.63
C LEU A 29 5.86 11.55 -9.82
N GLU A 30 6.78 12.49 -9.56
CA GLU A 30 7.50 13.23 -10.59
C GLU A 30 8.30 12.30 -11.52
N LEU A 31 9.00 11.32 -10.95
CA LEU A 31 9.79 10.35 -11.71
C LEU A 31 8.94 9.36 -12.50
N ALA A 32 7.78 8.99 -11.97
CA ALA A 32 6.85 8.13 -12.68
C ALA A 32 6.19 8.83 -13.86
N ALA A 33 6.10 10.16 -13.85
CA ALA A 33 5.58 10.98 -14.94
C ALA A 33 4.18 10.54 -15.39
N GLY A 34 3.29 10.28 -14.42
CA GLY A 34 1.91 9.86 -14.65
C GLY A 34 1.71 8.37 -14.96
N ARG A 35 2.77 7.56 -14.96
CA ARG A 35 2.65 6.10 -15.13
C ARG A 35 2.12 5.44 -13.85
N PRO A 36 1.33 4.36 -13.96
CA PRO A 36 0.74 3.72 -12.80
C PRO A 36 1.78 3.17 -11.81
N LEU A 37 1.54 3.36 -10.51
CA LEU A 37 2.43 2.90 -9.44
C LEU A 37 1.71 2.71 -8.10
N ILE A 38 2.34 1.99 -7.19
CA ILE A 38 1.88 1.82 -5.81
C ILE A 38 2.85 2.58 -4.89
N LEU A 39 2.31 3.50 -4.09
CA LEU A 39 3.01 4.14 -2.98
C LEU A 39 2.64 3.41 -1.70
N ALA A 40 3.55 2.62 -1.16
CA ALA A 40 3.35 1.88 0.08
C ALA A 40 3.93 2.62 1.27
N SER A 41 3.28 2.50 2.42
CA SER A 41 3.87 2.94 3.67
C SER A 41 5.01 2.02 4.13
N ALA A 42 5.81 2.47 5.10
CA ALA A 42 6.61 1.54 5.88
C ALA A 42 5.71 0.52 6.61
N PRO A 43 6.17 -0.73 6.82
CA PRO A 43 5.42 -1.75 7.56
C PRO A 43 5.05 -1.29 8.95
N GLY A 44 3.78 -1.35 9.30
CA GLY A 44 3.32 -1.08 10.66
C GLY A 44 3.37 0.40 11.06
N ILE A 45 3.61 1.31 10.11
CA ILE A 45 3.73 2.75 10.41
C ILE A 45 2.47 3.31 11.07
N ALA A 46 1.31 2.70 10.85
CA ALA A 46 0.07 3.08 11.49
C ALA A 46 0.11 2.93 13.02
N GLY A 47 0.93 2.02 13.56
CA GLY A 47 1.17 1.91 14.99
C GLY A 47 2.07 3.00 15.56
N LEU A 48 2.96 3.57 14.74
CA LEU A 48 3.94 4.58 15.15
C LEU A 48 3.44 6.01 14.91
N ALA A 49 3.10 6.35 13.66
CA ALA A 49 2.66 7.68 13.24
C ALA A 49 1.13 7.84 13.26
N GLY A 50 0.39 6.74 13.42
CA GLY A 50 -1.07 6.73 13.35
C GLY A 50 -1.60 6.59 11.92
N ALA A 51 -2.71 5.87 11.76
CA ALA A 51 -3.36 5.73 10.45
C ALA A 51 -3.91 7.05 9.90
N GLY A 52 -4.28 8.00 10.77
CA GLY A 52 -4.73 9.34 10.38
C GLY A 52 -3.63 10.16 9.70
N TRP A 53 -2.36 9.95 10.07
CA TRP A 53 -1.23 10.57 9.40
C TRP A 53 -1.12 10.09 7.95
N TRP A 54 -1.23 8.77 7.71
CA TRP A 54 -1.21 8.22 6.35
C TRP A 54 -2.39 8.71 5.50
N ALA A 55 -3.59 8.77 6.09
CA ALA A 55 -4.76 9.31 5.41
C ALA A 55 -4.56 10.80 5.01
N ALA A 56 -3.94 11.60 5.87
CA ALA A 56 -3.62 13.00 5.56
C ALA A 56 -2.55 13.12 4.47
N LEU A 57 -1.49 12.31 4.54
CA LEU A 57 -0.45 12.22 3.50
C LEU A 57 -1.05 11.87 2.14
N GLY A 58 -1.94 10.88 2.11
CA GLY A 58 -2.59 10.40 0.90
C GLY A 58 -3.36 11.49 0.15
N LYS A 59 -4.02 12.41 0.86
CA LYS A 59 -4.71 13.55 0.24
C LYS A 59 -3.78 14.44 -0.59
N GLY A 60 -2.52 14.58 -0.19
CA GLY A 60 -1.53 15.38 -0.90
C GLY A 60 -0.83 14.65 -2.05
N LEU A 61 -0.95 13.32 -2.12
CA LEU A 61 -0.30 12.46 -3.11
C LEU A 61 -1.30 11.78 -4.05
N GLN A 62 -2.60 12.06 -3.90
CA GLN A 62 -3.65 11.44 -4.68
C GLN A 62 -3.58 11.93 -6.12
N GLN A 63 -3.40 10.99 -7.06
CA GLN A 63 -3.37 11.21 -8.49
C GLN A 63 -3.94 9.98 -9.22
N ASP A 64 -4.40 10.16 -10.45
CA ASP A 64 -4.85 9.05 -11.28
C ASP A 64 -3.69 8.06 -11.54
N GLY A 65 -3.99 6.77 -11.49
CA GLY A 65 -2.98 5.71 -11.66
C GLY A 65 -2.11 5.44 -10.42
N VAL A 66 -2.33 6.12 -9.30
CA VAL A 66 -1.57 5.91 -8.06
C VAL A 66 -2.39 5.17 -7.02
N LEU A 67 -1.89 4.04 -6.53
CA LEU A 67 -2.47 3.33 -5.37
C LEU A 67 -1.68 3.66 -4.10
N LEU A 68 -2.32 4.36 -3.15
CA LEU A 68 -1.75 4.68 -1.84
C LEU A 68 -2.06 3.58 -0.82
N LEU A 69 -1.09 2.71 -0.56
CA LEU A 69 -1.25 1.46 0.20
C LEU A 69 -0.67 1.56 1.61
N LEU A 70 -1.50 1.44 2.65
CA LEU A 70 -1.04 1.35 4.04
C LEU A 70 -0.69 -0.11 4.41
N ASP A 71 0.57 -0.40 4.74
CA ASP A 71 1.00 -1.73 5.20
C ASP A 71 0.72 -1.92 6.70
N ALA A 72 -0.36 -2.63 7.00
CA ALA A 72 -0.80 -2.98 8.36
C ALA A 72 -0.15 -4.27 8.90
N VAL A 73 0.78 -4.87 8.15
CA VAL A 73 1.48 -6.11 8.52
C VAL A 73 0.47 -7.22 8.85
N ASP A 74 0.58 -7.85 10.01
CA ASP A 74 -0.28 -8.88 10.55
C ASP A 74 -1.14 -8.39 11.74
N GLN A 75 -1.23 -7.06 11.91
CA GLN A 75 -1.92 -6.45 13.04
C GLN A 75 -3.33 -5.98 12.70
N MET A 76 -4.32 -6.76 13.12
CA MET A 76 -5.76 -6.44 12.99
C MET A 76 -6.11 -5.03 13.49
N GLY A 77 -5.57 -4.65 14.65
CA GLY A 77 -5.82 -3.33 15.24
C GLY A 77 -5.41 -2.17 14.33
N GLN A 78 -4.36 -2.35 13.53
CA GLN A 78 -3.92 -1.34 12.56
C GLN A 78 -4.86 -1.26 11.36
N VAL A 79 -5.40 -2.38 10.89
CA VAL A 79 -6.45 -2.39 9.86
C VAL A 79 -7.67 -1.62 10.34
N LEU A 80 -8.15 -1.90 11.56
CA LEU A 80 -9.31 -1.19 12.13
C LEU A 80 -9.04 0.30 12.33
N ALA A 81 -7.82 0.69 12.72
CA ALA A 81 -7.42 2.09 12.80
C ALA A 81 -7.44 2.76 11.41
N ALA A 82 -6.96 2.07 10.37
CA ALA A 82 -6.98 2.54 8.99
C ALA A 82 -8.40 2.74 8.45
N LEU A 83 -9.31 1.80 8.70
CA LEU A 83 -10.71 1.91 8.31
C LEU A 83 -11.40 3.11 8.98
N ARG A 84 -11.13 3.36 10.26
CA ARG A 84 -11.65 4.55 10.97
C ARG A 84 -11.05 5.85 10.45
N ALA A 85 -9.80 5.83 10.01
CA ALA A 85 -9.13 6.97 9.40
C ALA A 85 -9.56 7.22 7.94
N GLY A 86 -10.40 6.36 7.34
CA GLY A 86 -10.87 6.48 5.96
C GLY A 86 -9.80 6.12 4.93
N VAL A 87 -8.86 5.24 5.27
CA VAL A 87 -7.83 4.78 4.32
C VAL A 87 -8.45 3.80 3.32
N PRO A 88 -8.41 4.08 2.00
CA PRO A 88 -9.13 3.28 1.01
C PRO A 88 -8.39 1.99 0.59
N ALA A 89 -7.07 1.91 0.77
CA ALA A 89 -6.27 0.75 0.38
C ALA A 89 -5.30 0.34 1.48
N ILE A 90 -5.46 -0.90 1.97
CA ILE A 90 -4.72 -1.41 3.12
C ILE A 90 -4.12 -2.77 2.74
N ALA A 91 -2.80 -2.92 2.88
CA ALA A 91 -2.12 -4.20 2.79
C ALA A 91 -2.16 -4.91 4.13
N PHE A 92 -2.54 -6.18 4.13
CA PHE A 92 -2.62 -7.00 5.33
C PHE A 92 -2.19 -8.44 5.02
N ALA A 93 -1.42 -9.02 5.93
CA ALA A 93 -0.99 -10.41 5.89
C ALA A 93 -1.48 -11.09 7.19
N PRO A 94 -2.64 -11.76 7.19
CA PRO A 94 -3.17 -12.34 8.41
C PRO A 94 -2.21 -13.39 8.97
N PRO A 95 -2.09 -13.50 10.30
CA PRO A 95 -1.32 -14.58 10.91
C PRO A 95 -1.98 -15.92 10.57
N ALA A 96 -1.18 -16.99 10.45
CA ALA A 96 -1.66 -18.32 10.08
C ALA A 96 -2.73 -18.90 11.01
N ALA A 97 -2.77 -18.43 12.27
CA ALA A 97 -3.76 -18.83 13.26
C ALA A 97 -5.11 -18.10 13.11
N MET A 98 -5.23 -17.12 12.20
CA MET A 98 -6.47 -16.39 11.99
C MET A 98 -7.48 -17.27 11.24
N PRO A 99 -8.69 -17.47 11.80
CA PRO A 99 -9.69 -18.31 11.15
C PRO A 99 -10.33 -17.60 9.94
N ASP A 100 -10.77 -18.38 8.96
CA ASP A 100 -11.34 -17.90 7.69
C ASP A 100 -12.57 -16.99 7.89
N ASP A 101 -13.40 -17.27 8.91
CA ASP A 101 -14.56 -16.45 9.24
C ASP A 101 -14.15 -15.05 9.73
N GLY A 102 -13.04 -14.95 10.45
CA GLY A 102 -12.42 -13.68 10.84
C GLY A 102 -11.94 -12.88 9.62
N ILE A 103 -11.33 -13.54 8.65
CA ILE A 103 -10.89 -12.91 7.38
C ILE A 103 -12.11 -12.38 6.61
N GLY A 104 -13.17 -13.20 6.50
CA GLY A 104 -14.42 -12.81 5.84
C GLY A 104 -15.09 -11.60 6.50
N ARG A 105 -15.15 -11.56 7.83
CA ARG A 105 -15.68 -10.40 8.58
C ARG A 105 -14.86 -9.14 8.35
N LEU A 106 -13.53 -9.26 8.37
CA LEU A 106 -12.65 -8.13 8.13
C LEU A 106 -12.82 -7.56 6.72
N LEU A 107 -12.92 -8.43 5.70
CA LEU A 107 -13.20 -8.02 4.32
C LEU A 107 -14.55 -7.32 4.18
N GLY A 108 -15.60 -7.85 4.83
CA GLY A 108 -16.92 -7.22 4.86
C GLY A 108 -16.90 -5.84 5.54
N LEU A 109 -16.14 -5.70 6.62
CA LEU A 109 -15.96 -4.42 7.31
C LEU A 109 -15.20 -3.41 6.44
N ALA A 110 -14.14 -3.83 5.76
CA ALA A 110 -13.41 -2.96 4.85
C ALA A 110 -14.33 -2.44 3.73
N ALA A 111 -15.11 -3.32 3.10
CA ALA A 111 -16.07 -2.94 2.07
C ALA A 111 -17.13 -1.95 2.60
N ALA A 112 -17.64 -2.16 3.81
CA ALA A 112 -18.58 -1.23 4.44
C ALA A 112 -18.00 0.17 4.70
N HIS A 113 -16.69 0.27 4.86
CA HIS A 113 -15.94 1.53 4.98
C HIS A 113 -15.46 2.10 3.64
N GLY A 114 -15.81 1.48 2.51
CA GLY A 114 -15.33 1.87 1.19
C GLY A 114 -13.83 1.61 0.97
N ALA A 115 -13.25 0.70 1.76
CA ALA A 115 -11.84 0.32 1.69
C ALA A 115 -11.66 -1.07 1.06
N THR A 116 -10.48 -1.29 0.49
CA THR A 116 -10.06 -2.58 -0.07
C THR A 116 -8.86 -3.11 0.71
N LEU A 117 -8.93 -4.39 1.09
CA LEU A 117 -7.81 -5.10 1.68
C LEU A 117 -7.05 -5.85 0.61
N TYR A 118 -5.77 -5.54 0.49
CA TYR A 118 -4.85 -6.13 -0.45
C TYR A 118 -3.94 -7.13 0.23
N GLN A 119 -3.47 -8.11 -0.56
CA GLN A 119 -2.29 -8.87 -0.16
C GLN A 119 -1.10 -7.93 0.00
N ARG A 120 -0.27 -8.22 0.99
CA ARG A 120 0.95 -7.46 1.21
C ARG A 120 1.91 -7.59 0.01
N PRO A 121 2.53 -6.49 -0.47
CA PRO A 121 3.46 -6.57 -1.59
C PRO A 121 4.68 -7.42 -1.22
N ALA A 122 5.03 -8.38 -2.09
CA ALA A 122 6.21 -9.23 -1.91
C ALA A 122 7.52 -8.46 -2.06
N HIS A 123 7.53 -7.45 -2.93
CA HIS A 123 8.69 -6.61 -3.22
C HIS A 123 8.29 -5.14 -3.27
N ALA A 124 9.07 -4.31 -2.57
CA ALA A 124 9.02 -2.87 -2.70
C ALA A 124 10.45 -2.33 -2.56
N ILE A 125 10.81 -1.33 -3.34
CA ILE A 125 12.07 -0.60 -3.10
C ILE A 125 11.88 0.36 -1.93
N GLU A 126 12.92 0.51 -1.11
CA GLU A 126 12.99 1.45 0.01
C GLU A 126 14.07 2.49 -0.24
N PRO A 127 13.74 3.63 -0.86
CA PRO A 127 14.75 4.62 -1.25
C PRO A 127 15.39 5.32 -0.04
N CYS A 128 14.66 5.42 1.08
CA CYS A 128 15.07 6.19 2.27
C CYS A 128 16.37 5.71 2.94
N TRP A 129 16.80 4.48 2.67
CA TRP A 129 18.03 3.91 3.23
C TRP A 129 19.19 3.78 2.23
N ILE A 130 19.02 4.29 1.00
CA ILE A 130 19.98 4.15 -0.08
C ILE A 130 20.76 5.46 -0.28
N ARG A 131 22.10 5.37 -0.34
CA ARG A 131 22.94 6.51 -0.75
C ARG A 131 22.60 6.95 -2.16
N ASN A 132 22.60 8.26 -2.44
CA ASN A 132 22.11 8.81 -3.71
C ASN A 132 20.68 8.34 -4.02
N ARG A 133 19.79 8.45 -3.02
CA ARG A 133 18.38 8.04 -3.06
C ARG A 133 17.71 8.37 -4.39
N ASP A 134 17.81 9.62 -4.82
CA ASP A 134 17.08 10.12 -5.97
C ASP A 134 17.56 9.48 -7.29
N ALA A 135 18.88 9.31 -7.45
CA ALA A 135 19.46 8.64 -8.62
C ALA A 135 19.11 7.14 -8.63
N SER A 136 19.15 6.49 -7.47
CA SER A 136 18.81 5.07 -7.32
C SER A 136 17.32 4.82 -7.61
N LEU A 137 16.45 5.66 -7.07
CA LEU A 137 15.01 5.63 -7.32
C LEU A 137 14.70 5.86 -8.81
N ARG A 138 15.35 6.85 -9.44
CA ARG A 138 15.20 7.11 -10.87
C ARG A 138 15.60 5.91 -11.71
N GLN A 139 16.78 5.34 -11.46
CA GLN A 139 17.26 4.16 -12.20
C GLN A 139 16.31 2.98 -12.05
N TRP A 140 15.87 2.68 -10.83
CA TRP A 140 14.95 1.57 -10.56
C TRP A 140 13.58 1.79 -11.24
N LEU A 141 13.00 2.99 -11.12
CA LEU A 141 11.72 3.31 -11.75
C LEU A 141 11.80 3.22 -13.28
N SER A 142 12.87 3.72 -13.89
CA SER A 142 13.10 3.55 -15.33
C SER A 142 13.11 2.08 -15.73
N GLN A 143 13.87 1.23 -15.02
CA GLN A 143 13.91 -0.20 -15.32
C GLN A 143 12.54 -0.88 -15.17
N GLN A 144 11.82 -0.62 -14.08
CA GLN A 144 10.54 -1.28 -13.82
C GLN A 144 9.44 -0.83 -14.78
N LEU A 145 9.38 0.47 -15.08
CA LEU A 145 8.34 1.03 -15.94
C LEU A 145 8.62 0.77 -17.43
N ASP A 146 9.89 0.66 -17.84
CA ASP A 146 10.25 0.31 -19.21
C ASP A 146 10.05 -1.20 -19.47
N ILE A 147 10.34 -2.07 -18.49
CA ILE A 147 10.06 -3.51 -18.59
C ILE A 147 8.55 -3.79 -18.70
N GLN A 148 7.71 -2.96 -18.07
CA GLN A 148 6.25 -3.08 -18.12
C GLN A 148 5.64 -2.43 -19.39
N GLY A 149 6.42 -1.68 -20.18
CA GLY A 149 5.98 -0.96 -21.37
C GLY A 149 6.36 -1.61 -22.71
N MET A 150 6.97 -2.80 -22.68
CA MET A 150 7.21 -3.68 -23.84
C MET A 150 6.23 -4.85 -23.84
#